data_AF-A0A7G1IL13-F1
#
_entry.id   AF-A0A7G1IL13-F1
#
_cell.length_a   1.000
_cell.length_b   1.000
_cell.length_c   1.000
_cell.angle_alpha   90.00
_cell.angle_beta   90.00
_cell.angle_gamma   90.00
#
_symmetry.space_group_name_H-M   'P 1'
#
loop_
_entity.id
_entity.type
_entity.pdbx_description
1 polymer ?
#
loop_
_entity_poly.entity_id
_entity_poly.type
_entity_poly.pdbx_seq_one_letter_code
_entity_poly.pdbx_strand_id
1 'polypeptide(L)' 'MDAYAELAAECRRIGHGLQAREHTGDRWVAACAIAKRLDLLAGDAIYQGAPNLVVHS' A
#
# COMPACT_ATOMS: atom_id res chain seq x y z
N MET A 1 -11.45 -6.96 0.86
CA MET A 1 -10.75 -7.76 -0.17
C MET A 1 -10.43 -6.89 -1.38
N ASP A 2 -11.40 -6.09 -1.84
CA ASP A 2 -11.28 -5.23 -3.03
C ASP A 2 -10.08 -4.27 -2.98
N ALA A 3 -9.93 -3.52 -1.88
CA ALA A 3 -8.79 -2.60 -1.69
C ALA A 3 -7.42 -3.28 -1.83
N TYR A 4 -7.29 -4.55 -1.40
CA TYR A 4 -6.04 -5.29 -1.56
C TYR A 4 -5.80 -5.69 -3.01
N ALA A 5 -6.84 -6.19 -3.70
CA ALA A 5 -6.74 -6.60 -5.09
C ALA A 5 -6.41 -5.41 -6.02
N GLU A 6 -7.08 -4.28 -5.80
CA GLU A 6 -6.83 -3.02 -6.51
C GLU A 6 -5.43 -2.48 -6.24
N LEU A 7 -5.03 -2.38 -4.95
CA LEU A 7 -3.69 -1.94 -4.57
C LEU A 7 -2.61 -2.84 -5.17
N ALA A 8 -2.81 -4.16 -5.17
CA ALA A 8 -1.86 -5.09 -5.77
C ALA A 8 -1.76 -4.94 -7.29
N ALA A 9 -2.89 -4.75 -7.98
CA ALA A 9 -2.90 -4.52 -9.43
C ALA A 9 -2.21 -3.21 -9.79
N GLU A 10 -2.50 -2.15 -9.05
CA GLU A 10 -1.97 -0.82 -9.32
C GLU A 10 -0.48 -0.72 -8.98
N CYS A 11 -0.06 -1.28 -7.84
CA CYS A 11 1.37 -1.39 -7.52
C CYS A 11 2.15 -2.16 -8.60
N ARG A 12 1.57 -3.22 -9.17
CA ARG A 12 2.18 -3.92 -10.32
C ARG A 12 2.23 -3.04 -11.55
N ARG A 13 1.16 -2.30 -11.85
CA ARG A 13 1.05 -1.42 -13.02
C ARG A 13 2.10 -0.31 -13.01
N ILE A 14 2.38 0.28 -11.84
CA ILE A 14 3.31 1.41 -11.69
C ILE A 14 4.72 1.01 -11.25
N GLY A 15 4.98 -0.29 -11.02
CA GLY A 15 6.29 -0.78 -10.57
C GLY A 15 6.62 -0.46 -9.11
N HIS A 16 5.61 -0.31 -8.25
CA HIS A 16 5.79 0.04 -6.84
C HIS A 16 6.32 -1.14 -6.00
N GLY A 17 7.20 -0.87 -5.02
CA GLY A 17 7.83 -1.90 -4.18
C GLY A 17 6.85 -2.85 -3.47
N LEU A 18 5.69 -2.35 -3.07
CA LEU A 18 4.62 -3.17 -2.48
C LEU A 18 4.13 -4.31 -3.37
N GLN A 19 4.43 -4.35 -4.69
CA GLN A 19 4.08 -5.48 -5.56
C GLN A 19 4.88 -6.76 -5.27
N ALA A 20 6.05 -6.62 -4.64
CA ALA A 20 6.95 -7.72 -4.34
C ALA A 20 6.34 -8.68 -3.29
N ARG A 21 6.78 -9.94 -3.30
CA ARG A 21 6.18 -11.01 -2.47
C ARG A 21 6.54 -10.84 -0.99
N GLU A 22 7.74 -10.37 -0.72
CA GLU A 22 8.27 -10.00 0.59
C GLU A 22 7.41 -8.94 1.30
N HIS A 23 6.77 -8.04 0.54
CA HIS A 23 5.93 -6.95 1.07
C HIS A 23 4.44 -7.29 1.11
N THR A 24 4.09 -8.58 1.13
CA THR A 24 2.68 -9.00 1.24
C THR A 24 2.02 -8.48 2.52
N GLY A 25 2.77 -8.47 3.63
CA GLY A 25 2.30 -7.93 4.91
C GLY A 25 2.06 -6.42 4.84
N ASP A 26 3.04 -5.67 4.34
CA ASP A 26 2.93 -4.21 4.16
C ASP A 26 1.73 -3.86 3.26
N ARG A 27 1.52 -4.62 2.18
CA ARG A 27 0.38 -4.41 1.29
C ARG A 27 -0.96 -4.60 2.00
N TRP A 28 -1.05 -5.52 2.96
CA TRP A 28 -2.26 -5.66 3.78
C TRP A 28 -2.47 -4.48 4.73
N VAL A 29 -1.40 -3.96 5.33
CA VAL A 29 -1.46 -2.75 6.16
C VAL A 29 -1.98 -1.57 5.34
N ALA A 30 -1.38 -1.33 4.17
CA ALA A 30 -1.82 -0.29 3.24
C ALA A 30 -3.27 -0.48 2.78
N ALA A 31 -3.65 -1.70 2.39
CA ALA A 31 -5.03 -2.00 1.98
C ALA A 31 -6.04 -1.77 3.11
N CYS A 32 -5.68 -2.06 4.36
CA CYS A 32 -6.51 -1.77 5.53
C CYS A 32 -6.68 -0.27 5.76
N ALA A 33 -5.59 0.52 5.63
CA ALA A 33 -5.65 1.98 5.72
C ALA A 33 -6.56 2.58 4.64
N ILE A 34 -6.40 2.14 3.38
CA ILE A 34 -7.25 2.54 2.26
C ILE A 34 -8.73 2.20 2.53
N ALA A 35 -9.01 0.94 2.90
CA ALA A 35 -10.38 0.48 3.13
C ALA A 35 -11.07 1.24 4.28
N LYS A 36 -10.29 1.67 5.29
CA LYS A 36 -10.80 2.43 6.43
C LYS A 36 -10.74 3.95 6.24
N ARG A 37 -10.16 4.42 5.12
CA ARG A 37 -9.92 5.85 4.84
C ARG A 37 -9.13 6.53 5.96
N LEU A 38 -8.03 5.89 6.35
CA LEU A 38 -7.10 6.39 7.36
C LEU A 38 -5.75 6.71 6.72
N ASP A 39 -5.08 7.73 7.25
CA ASP A 39 -3.70 8.02 6.91
C ASP A 39 -2.78 7.00 7.60
N LEU A 40 -1.66 6.66 6.95
CA LEU A 40 -0.69 5.69 7.47
C LEU A 40 0.58 6.41 7.93
N LEU A 41 0.92 6.28 9.21
CA LEU A 41 2.24 6.66 9.72
C LEU A 41 3.21 5.49 9.51
N ALA A 42 4.33 5.74 8.82
CA ALA A 42 5.35 4.74 8.57
C ALA A 42 6.75 5.27 8.93
N GLY A 43 7.54 4.45 9.63
CA GLY A 43 8.92 4.79 9.98
C GLY A 43 9.94 4.56 8.87
N ASP A 44 9.51 3.97 7.75
CA ASP A 44 10.32 3.76 6.55
C ASP A 44 9.60 4.31 5.31
N ALA A 45 10.23 4.16 4.15
CA ALA A 45 9.73 4.69 2.89
C ALA A 45 8.93 3.68 2.05
N ILE A 46 8.61 2.48 2.53
CA ILE A 46 8.03 1.41 1.67
C ILE A 46 6.66 1.79 1.10
N TYR A 47 5.91 2.63 1.82
CA TYR A 47 4.58 3.09 1.45
C TYR A 47 4.59 4.33 0.55
N GLN A 48 5.74 4.98 0.35
CA GLN A 48 5.83 6.24 -0.37
C GLN A 48 5.51 6.05 -1.85
N GLY A 49 4.50 6.77 -2.34
CA GLY A 49 4.00 6.62 -3.70
C GLY A 49 3.05 5.43 -3.90
N ALA A 50 2.63 4.77 -2.83
CA ALA A 50 1.58 3.75 -2.91
C ALA A 50 0.26 4.38 -3.35
N PRO A 51 -0.46 3.77 -4.30
CA PRO A 51 -1.66 4.35 -4.87
C PRO A 51 -2.78 4.42 -3.83
N ASN A 52 -3.52 5.55 -3.84
CA ASN A 52 -4.65 5.82 -2.96
C ASN A 52 -4.34 5.81 -1.45
N LEU A 53 -3.06 5.93 -1.08
CA LEU A 53 -2.62 5.95 0.32
C LEU A 53 -1.99 7.30 0.67
N VAL A 54 -2.46 7.91 1.76
CA VAL A 54 -1.81 9.07 2.36
C VAL A 54 -0.85 8.57 3.43
N VAL A 55 0.42 8.96 3.33
CA VAL A 55 1.49 8.48 4.20
C VAL A 55 2.15 9.66 4.90
N HIS A 56 2.35 9.51 6.21
CA HIS A 56 3.15 10.41 7.04
C HIS A 56 4.42 9.69 7.50
N SER A 57 5.49 10.45 7.69
CA SER A 57 6.82 9.98 8.16
C SER A 57 7.20 10.64 9.47
#